data_AF-A0AA86TUZ7-F1
#
_entry.id   AF-A0AA86TUZ7-F1
#
_cell.length_a   1.000
_cell.length_b   1.000
_cell.length_c   1.000
_cell.angle_alpha   90.00
_cell.angle_beta   90.00
_cell.angle_gamma   90.00
#
_symmetry.space_group_name_H-M   'P 1'
#
loop_
_entity.id
_entity.type
_entity.pdbx_description
1 polymer ?
#
loop_
_entity_poly.entity_id
_entity_poly.type
_entity_poly.pdbx_seq_one_letter_code
_entity_poly.pdbx_strand_id
1 'polypeptide(L)'
;MNSQQFTDALRQYLLSKNIKVGRNAIKIQHALDSIPINSKRRIWQDIGKILQMKSATVHNYYHNTWSTQFFDSLKQYRSLIKQMVIENLTVSNRDLVQKFIDMFPNKNFSKHNLQQVVYIQKQRLVESLTRVDGYSIHISECILFQDAVSM
;
A
#
# COMPACT_ATOMS: atom_id res chain seq x y z
N MET A 1 -4.24 3.78 -21.80
CA MET A 1 -3.20 2.73 -21.87
C MET A 1 -3.80 1.44 -21.36
N ASN A 2 -3.79 0.38 -22.18
CA ASN A 2 -4.29 -0.93 -21.76
C ASN A 2 -3.17 -1.73 -21.05
N SER A 3 -3.55 -2.71 -20.22
CA SER A 3 -2.59 -3.45 -19.38
C SER A 3 -1.59 -4.25 -20.22
N GLN A 4 -2.03 -4.80 -21.35
CA GLN A 4 -1.18 -5.60 -22.24
C GLN A 4 -0.07 -4.75 -22.88
N GLN A 5 -0.41 -3.60 -23.45
CA GLN A 5 0.50 -2.64 -24.05
C GLN A 5 1.56 -2.18 -23.04
N PHE A 6 1.15 -1.90 -21.80
CA PHE A 6 2.09 -1.53 -20.74
C PHE A 6 3.01 -2.70 -20.35
N THR A 7 2.47 -3.91 -20.24
CA THR A 7 3.24 -5.13 -19.97
C THR A 7 4.29 -5.39 -21.05
N ASP A 8 3.91 -5.21 -22.32
CA ASP A 8 4.81 -5.38 -23.46
C ASP A 8 5.92 -4.31 -23.47
N ALA A 9 5.59 -3.05 -23.13
CA ALA A 9 6.58 -1.99 -23.00
C ALA A 9 7.59 -2.25 -21.87
N LEU A 10 7.12 -2.76 -20.72
CA LEU A 10 8.00 -3.19 -19.63
C LEU A 10 8.94 -4.33 -20.07
N ARG A 11 8.39 -5.32 -20.78
CA ARG A 11 9.18 -6.42 -21.32
C ARG A 11 10.24 -5.94 -22.31
N GLN A 12 9.87 -5.05 -23.23
CA GLN A 12 10.80 -4.46 -24.19
C GLN A 12 11.91 -3.69 -23.49
N TYR A 13 11.58 -2.91 -22.46
CA TYR A 13 12.57 -2.24 -21.62
C TYR A 13 13.55 -3.25 -20.98
N LEU A 14 13.05 -4.32 -20.35
CA LEU A 14 13.88 -5.33 -19.70
C LEU A 14 14.81 -6.04 -20.72
N LEU A 15 14.29 -6.37 -21.90
CA LEU A 15 15.10 -6.94 -22.98
C LEU A 15 16.19 -5.97 -23.45
N SER A 16 15.92 -4.67 -23.53
CA SER A 16 16.93 -3.65 -23.86
C SER A 16 18.06 -3.54 -22.82
N LYS A 17 17.84 -4.03 -21.59
CA LYS A 17 18.83 -4.09 -20.51
C LYS A 17 19.49 -5.48 -20.41
N ASN A 18 19.34 -6.32 -21.43
CA ASN A 18 19.82 -7.70 -21.47
C ASN A 18 19.22 -8.61 -20.37
N ILE A 19 18.07 -8.24 -19.81
CA ILE A 19 17.34 -9.04 -18.83
C ILE A 19 16.37 -9.95 -19.57
N LYS A 20 16.67 -11.25 -19.62
CA LYS A 20 15.81 -12.25 -20.27
C LYS A 20 14.56 -12.48 -19.43
N VAL A 21 13.40 -12.12 -19.98
CA VAL A 21 12.10 -12.30 -19.31
C VAL A 21 11.01 -12.76 -20.29
N GLY A 22 10.11 -13.61 -19.80
CA GLY A 22 8.93 -14.06 -20.54
C GLY A 22 7.85 -12.98 -20.65
N ARG A 23 6.67 -13.37 -21.18
CA ARG A 23 5.47 -12.49 -21.25
C ARG A 23 4.62 -12.47 -19.98
N ASN A 24 4.96 -13.29 -18.99
CA ASN A 24 4.20 -13.40 -17.75
C ASN A 24 4.41 -12.14 -16.89
N ALA A 25 3.32 -11.46 -16.52
CA ALA A 25 3.35 -10.19 -15.79
C ALA A 25 4.04 -10.31 -14.42
N ILE A 26 3.86 -11.43 -13.71
CA ILE A 26 4.53 -11.70 -12.42
C ILE A 26 6.04 -11.82 -12.63
N LYS A 27 6.49 -12.55 -13.66
CA LYS A 27 7.92 -12.64 -13.99
C LYS A 27 8.52 -11.29 -14.35
N ILE A 28 7.76 -10.45 -15.06
CA ILE A 28 8.15 -9.07 -15.39
C ILE A 28 8.27 -8.22 -14.13
N GLN A 29 7.32 -8.32 -13.20
CA GLN A 29 7.38 -7.61 -11.92
C GLN A 29 8.61 -8.02 -11.12
N HIS A 30 8.86 -9.31 -10.93
CA HIS A 30 10.05 -9.78 -10.22
C HIS A 30 11.36 -9.31 -10.88
N ALA A 31 11.41 -9.30 -12.22
CA ALA A 31 12.56 -8.79 -12.95
C ALA A 31 12.75 -7.27 -12.79
N LEU A 32 11.68 -6.50 -12.60
CA LEU A 32 11.78 -5.08 -12.26
C LEU A 32 12.24 -4.89 -10.82
N ASP A 33 11.75 -5.71 -9.90
CA ASP A 33 12.07 -5.61 -8.47
C ASP A 33 13.55 -5.92 -8.20
N SER A 34 14.14 -6.84 -8.96
CA SER A 34 15.57 -7.19 -8.87
C SER A 34 16.53 -6.11 -9.40
N ILE A 35 16.03 -5.09 -10.11
CA ILE A 35 16.87 -3.98 -10.57
C ILE A 35 17.32 -3.13 -9.36
N PRO A 36 18.64 -2.87 -9.20
CA PRO A 36 19.14 -2.00 -8.13
C PRO A 36 18.50 -0.62 -8.17
N ILE A 37 18.22 -0.02 -7.01
CA ILE A 37 17.48 1.26 -6.91
C ILE A 37 18.15 2.40 -7.70
N ASN A 38 19.49 2.40 -7.77
CA ASN A 38 20.26 3.38 -8.54
C ASN A 38 20.03 3.23 -10.05
N SER A 39 19.85 1.99 -10.53
CA SER A 39 19.56 1.66 -11.92
C SER A 39 18.08 1.85 -12.28
N LYS A 40 17.20 1.99 -11.27
CA LYS A 40 15.78 2.32 -11.47
C LYS A 40 15.55 3.78 -11.87
N ARG A 41 16.55 4.65 -11.66
CA ARG A 41 16.50 6.05 -12.10
C ARG A 41 16.35 6.06 -13.63
N ARG A 42 15.25 6.66 -14.12
CA ARG A 42 14.87 6.78 -15.54
C ARG A 42 14.13 5.61 -16.19
N ILE A 43 13.79 4.54 -15.46
CA ILE A 43 12.93 3.45 -15.98
C ILE A 43 11.67 4.02 -16.68
N TRP A 44 10.97 4.93 -15.99
CA TRP A 44 9.73 5.52 -16.49
C TRP A 44 9.93 6.46 -17.68
N GLN A 45 11.12 7.03 -17.84
CA GLN A 45 11.47 7.83 -19.02
C GLN A 45 11.66 6.93 -20.24
N ASP A 46 12.36 5.80 -20.07
CA ASP A 46 12.61 4.85 -21.15
C ASP A 46 11.30 4.15 -21.59
N ILE A 47 10.48 3.72 -20.64
CA ILE A 47 9.14 3.17 -20.93
C ILE A 47 8.24 4.25 -21.56
N GLY A 48 8.34 5.50 -21.11
CA GLY A 48 7.63 6.63 -21.71
C GLY A 48 7.99 6.85 -23.17
N LYS A 49 9.26 6.68 -23.56
CA LYS A 49 9.68 6.72 -24.97
C LYS A 49 9.05 5.58 -25.79
N ILE A 50 9.03 4.36 -25.24
CA ILE A 50 8.42 3.20 -25.91
C ILE A 50 6.92 3.43 -26.16
N LEU A 51 6.23 4.03 -25.19
CA LEU A 51 4.78 4.28 -25.25
C LEU A 51 4.40 5.62 -25.87
N GLN A 52 5.38 6.48 -26.20
CA GLN A 52 5.18 7.87 -26.60
C GLN A 52 4.36 8.69 -25.58
N MET A 53 4.65 8.49 -24.29
CA MET A 53 3.97 9.15 -23.17
C MET A 53 4.95 9.85 -22.22
N LYS A 54 4.45 10.85 -21.49
CA LYS A 54 5.22 11.50 -20.42
C LYS A 54 5.54 10.49 -19.31
N SER A 55 6.77 10.52 -18.80
CA SER A 55 7.25 9.62 -17.75
C SER A 55 6.37 9.62 -16.49
N ALA A 56 5.85 10.79 -16.08
CA ALA A 56 4.95 10.92 -14.95
C ALA A 56 3.65 10.12 -15.12
N THR A 57 3.08 10.13 -16.33
CA THR A 57 1.87 9.36 -16.64
C THR A 57 2.12 7.86 -16.56
N VAL A 58 3.26 7.40 -17.08
CA VAL A 58 3.70 6.00 -17.04
C VAL A 58 3.94 5.54 -15.61
N HIS A 59 4.66 6.34 -14.81
CA HIS A 59 4.88 6.10 -13.39
C HIS A 59 3.56 5.98 -12.63
N ASN A 60 2.64 6.92 -12.82
CA ASN A 60 1.36 6.91 -12.14
C ASN A 60 0.51 5.69 -12.53
N TYR A 61 0.52 5.31 -13.80
CA TYR A 61 -0.16 4.10 -14.24
C TYR A 61 0.44 2.84 -13.61
N TYR A 62 1.78 2.75 -13.54
CA TYR A 62 2.45 1.63 -12.88
C TYR A 62 1.98 1.48 -11.43
N HIS A 63 2.05 2.54 -10.64
CA HIS A 63 1.74 2.49 -9.21
C HIS A 63 0.24 2.32 -8.92
N ASN A 64 -0.63 2.93 -9.70
CA ASN A 64 -2.06 2.95 -9.41
C ASN A 64 -2.84 1.81 -10.07
N THR A 65 -2.36 1.31 -11.22
CA THR A 65 -3.13 0.35 -12.05
C THR A 65 -2.38 -0.95 -12.26
N TRP A 66 -1.15 -0.92 -12.78
CA TRP A 66 -0.51 -2.16 -13.20
C TRP A 66 0.07 -2.96 -12.03
N SER A 67 0.76 -2.31 -11.09
CA SER A 67 1.33 -3.00 -9.92
C SER A 67 0.25 -3.50 -8.94
N THR A 68 -0.93 -2.88 -8.93
CA THR A 68 -2.01 -3.26 -8.01
C THR A 68 -2.62 -4.63 -8.33
N GLN A 69 -2.46 -5.13 -9.56
CA GLN A 69 -2.97 -6.45 -9.98
C GLN A 69 -2.25 -7.63 -9.29
N PHE A 70 -1.10 -7.40 -8.67
CA PHE A 70 -0.32 -8.43 -7.98
C PHE A 70 -0.58 -8.49 -6.47
N PHE A 71 -1.48 -7.64 -5.97
CA PHE A 71 -1.86 -7.60 -4.57
C PHE A 71 -3.30 -8.05 -4.39
N ASP A 72 -3.56 -8.73 -3.27
CA ASP A 72 -4.90 -9.08 -2.84
C ASP A 72 -5.71 -7.84 -2.48
N SER A 73 -7.01 -7.88 -2.79
CA SER A 73 -7.93 -6.78 -2.51
C SER A 73 -8.19 -6.64 -1.02
N LEU A 74 -8.01 -5.43 -0.48
CA LEU A 74 -8.36 -5.09 0.90
C LEU A 74 -9.87 -4.93 1.13
N LYS A 75 -10.69 -4.90 0.07
CA LYS A 75 -12.13 -4.58 0.17
C LYS A 75 -12.87 -5.52 1.11
N GLN A 76 -12.59 -6.83 1.02
CA GLN A 76 -13.23 -7.86 1.85
C GLN A 76 -12.76 -7.85 3.32
N TYR A 77 -11.64 -7.20 3.61
CA TYR A 77 -11.06 -7.16 4.95
C TYR A 77 -11.33 -5.85 5.69
N ARG A 78 -12.09 -4.92 5.11
CA ARG A 78 -12.32 -3.60 5.72
C ARG A 78 -12.92 -3.65 7.11
N SER A 79 -13.88 -4.55 7.35
CA SER A 79 -14.50 -4.73 8.67
C SER A 79 -13.48 -5.22 9.70
N LEU A 80 -12.67 -6.21 9.33
CA LEU A 80 -11.61 -6.73 10.19
C LEU A 80 -10.56 -5.65 10.51
N ILE A 81 -10.12 -4.88 9.51
CA ILE A 81 -9.16 -3.78 9.73
C ILE A 81 -9.74 -2.74 10.70
N LYS A 82 -11.02 -2.39 10.55
CA LYS A 82 -11.70 -1.47 11.47
C LYS A 82 -11.70 -2.02 12.90
N GLN A 83 -12.05 -3.29 13.08
CA GLN A 83 -12.04 -3.95 14.39
C GLN A 83 -10.64 -3.94 15.01
N MET A 84 -9.61 -4.33 14.25
CA MET A 84 -8.22 -4.30 14.72
C MET A 84 -7.79 -2.90 15.15
N VAL A 85 -8.21 -1.86 14.42
CA VAL A 85 -7.92 -0.46 14.77
C VAL A 85 -8.58 -0.07 16.09
N ILE A 86 -9.84 -0.46 16.31
CA ILE A 86 -10.57 -0.17 17.56
C ILE A 86 -9.87 -0.86 18.75
N GLU A 87 -9.54 -2.14 18.61
CA GLU A 87 -8.92 -2.94 19.67
C GLU A 87 -7.47 -2.52 19.98
N ASN A 88 -6.81 -1.80 19.08
CA ASN A 88 -5.38 -1.49 19.18
C ASN A 88 -5.11 0.00 18.86
N LEU A 89 -5.92 0.90 19.40
CA LEU A 89 -5.88 2.33 19.06
C LEU A 89 -4.50 2.97 19.32
N THR A 90 -3.85 2.59 20.40
CA THR A 90 -2.54 3.09 20.85
C THR A 90 -1.36 2.50 20.08
N VAL A 91 -1.55 1.39 19.37
CA VAL A 91 -0.48 0.70 18.62
C VAL A 91 -0.09 1.49 17.38
N SER A 92 1.17 1.51 17.00
CA SER A 92 1.60 2.24 15.80
C SER A 92 0.94 1.69 14.53
N ASN A 93 0.74 2.54 13.51
CA ASN A 93 0.16 2.09 12.24
C ASN A 93 1.03 1.02 11.56
N ARG A 94 2.36 1.10 11.75
CA ARG A 94 3.32 0.13 11.20
C ARG A 94 3.10 -1.25 11.81
N ASP A 95 2.92 -1.33 13.12
CA ASP A 95 2.76 -2.61 13.82
C ASP A 95 1.39 -3.22 13.53
N LEU A 96 0.34 -2.40 13.41
CA LEU A 96 -0.98 -2.86 12.96
C LEU A 96 -0.95 -3.45 11.55
N VAL A 97 -0.25 -2.79 10.62
CA VAL A 97 -0.05 -3.28 9.26
C VAL A 97 0.69 -4.61 9.26
N GLN A 98 1.74 -4.75 10.07
CA GLN A 98 2.50 -6.00 10.17
C GLN A 98 1.64 -7.12 10.77
N LYS A 99 0.96 -6.86 11.89
CA LYS A 99 0.02 -7.80 12.53
C LYS A 99 -1.04 -8.30 11.55
N PHE A 100 -1.61 -7.41 10.73
CA PHE A 100 -2.59 -7.80 9.72
C PHE A 100 -1.98 -8.71 8.63
N ILE A 101 -0.75 -8.44 8.18
CA ILE A 101 -0.07 -9.28 7.18
C ILE A 101 0.22 -10.67 7.77
N ASP A 102 0.66 -10.73 9.02
CA ASP A 102 1.00 -11.98 9.69
C ASP A 102 -0.23 -12.91 9.87
N MET A 103 -1.45 -12.35 9.92
CA MET A 103 -2.70 -13.12 9.95
C MET A 103 -3.02 -13.86 8.64
N PHE A 104 -2.39 -13.48 7.53
CA PHE A 104 -2.68 -14.02 6.20
C PHE A 104 -1.38 -14.38 5.44
N PRO A 105 -0.65 -15.41 5.87
CA PRO A 105 0.66 -15.75 5.31
C PRO A 105 0.63 -16.12 3.81
N ASN A 106 -0.53 -16.53 3.29
CA ASN A 106 -0.71 -16.91 1.89
C ASN A 106 -1.27 -15.77 1.02
N LYS A 107 -1.29 -14.54 1.54
CA LYS A 107 -1.82 -13.36 0.85
C LYS A 107 -0.74 -12.31 0.66
N ASN A 108 -0.81 -11.60 -0.46
CA ASN A 108 0.13 -10.55 -0.79
C ASN A 108 -0.58 -9.20 -0.75
N PHE A 109 -0.44 -8.45 0.34
CA PHE A 109 -1.06 -7.14 0.47
C PHE A 109 -0.09 -6.00 0.15
N SER A 110 -0.59 -4.96 -0.51
CA SER A 110 0.16 -3.71 -0.65
C SER A 110 0.27 -3.03 0.72
N LYS A 111 1.49 -3.01 1.30
CA LYS A 111 1.77 -2.37 2.59
C LYS A 111 1.35 -0.90 2.61
N HIS A 112 1.58 -0.18 1.50
CA HIS A 112 1.20 1.22 1.37
C HIS A 112 -0.33 1.41 1.45
N ASN A 113 -1.08 0.63 0.66
CA ASN A 113 -2.54 0.71 0.68
C ASN A 113 -3.11 0.33 2.04
N LEU A 114 -2.54 -0.71 2.67
CA LEU A 114 -2.96 -1.14 4.00
C LEU A 114 -2.68 -0.05 5.05
N GLN A 115 -1.52 0.58 5.01
CA GLN A 115 -1.17 1.71 5.88
C GLN A 115 -2.12 2.89 5.71
N GLN A 116 -2.49 3.23 4.48
CA GLN A 116 -3.49 4.27 4.20
C GLN A 116 -4.86 3.92 4.77
N VAL A 117 -5.31 2.68 4.60
CA VAL A 117 -6.60 2.22 5.15
C VAL A 117 -6.58 2.30 6.68
N VAL A 118 -5.52 1.80 7.34
CA VAL A 118 -5.37 1.88 8.80
C VAL A 118 -5.39 3.33 9.28
N TYR A 119 -4.65 4.22 8.61
CA TYR A 119 -4.62 5.65 8.93
C TYR A 119 -6.01 6.28 8.86
N ILE A 120 -6.73 6.06 7.74
CA ILE A 120 -8.08 6.60 7.54
C ILE A 120 -9.06 6.07 8.60
N GLN A 121 -8.97 4.78 8.96
CA GLN A 121 -9.84 4.21 10.00
C GLN A 121 -9.56 4.81 11.37
N LYS A 122 -8.29 5.01 11.74
CA LYS A 122 -7.94 5.69 12.99
C LYS A 122 -8.45 7.11 13.04
N GLN A 123 -8.22 7.87 11.97
CA GLN A 123 -8.67 9.26 11.90
C GLN A 123 -10.19 9.36 12.08
N ARG A 124 -10.96 8.50 11.39
CA ARG A 124 -12.43 8.45 11.52
C ARG A 124 -12.89 8.08 12.93
N LEU A 125 -12.17 7.17 13.59
CA LEU A 125 -12.49 6.77 14.95
C LEU A 125 -12.26 7.94 15.92
N VAL A 126 -11.13 8.65 15.81
CA VAL A 126 -10.85 9.85 16.59
C VAL A 126 -11.92 10.92 16.36
N GLU A 127 -12.24 11.22 15.09
CA GLU A 127 -13.30 12.18 14.74
C GLU A 127 -14.68 11.78 15.29
N SER A 128 -14.99 10.47 15.36
CA SER A 128 -16.24 9.99 15.93
C SER A 128 -16.28 10.13 17.46
N LEU A 129 -15.16 9.94 18.16
CA LEU A 129 -15.05 10.12 19.60
C LEU A 129 -15.17 11.60 20.00
N THR A 130 -14.62 12.51 19.19
CA THR A 130 -14.69 13.97 19.45
C THR A 130 -16.07 14.57 19.23
N ARG A 131 -17.01 13.84 18.62
CA ARG A 131 -18.35 14.35 18.26
C ARG A 131 -19.46 13.93 19.22
N VAL A 132 -19.15 13.09 20.22
CA VAL A 132 -20.14 12.68 21.22
C VAL A 132 -20.31 13.83 22.22
N ASP A 133 -21.50 14.43 22.22
CA ASP A 133 -22.03 15.39 23.21
C ASP A 133 -21.59 16.87 23.17
N GLY A 134 -21.14 17.42 22.04
CA GLY A 134 -20.86 18.86 21.94
C GLY A 134 -19.67 19.34 22.80
N TYR A 135 -18.94 18.40 23.40
CA TYR A 135 -17.67 18.62 24.07
C TYR A 135 -16.54 18.03 23.21
N SER A 136 -15.51 18.84 22.97
CA SER A 136 -14.28 18.37 22.32
C SER A 136 -13.41 17.67 23.36
N ILE A 137 -13.46 16.34 23.42
CA ILE A 137 -12.51 15.56 24.24
C ILE A 137 -11.23 15.38 23.42
N HIS A 138 -10.15 16.05 23.80
CA HIS A 138 -8.83 15.77 23.25
C HIS A 138 -8.30 14.46 23.85
N ILE A 139 -8.06 13.43 23.04
CA ILE A 139 -7.52 12.14 23.50
C ILE A 139 -6.18 12.31 24.23
N SER A 140 -5.40 13.35 23.91
CA SER A 140 -4.18 13.72 24.63
C SER A 140 -4.42 14.14 26.09
N GLU A 141 -5.66 14.48 26.46
CA GLU A 141 -6.08 14.87 27.81
C GLU A 141 -6.80 13.73 28.54
N CYS A 142 -7.12 12.62 27.85
CA CYS A 142 -7.60 11.41 28.49
C CYS A 142 -6.43 10.64 29.11
N ILE A 143 -6.03 11.03 30.31
CA ILE A 143 -5.25 10.17 31.20
C ILE A 143 -6.13 8.96 31.50
N LEU A 144 -5.80 7.80 30.92
CA LEU A 144 -6.35 6.52 31.34
C LEU A 144 -5.92 6.28 32.80
N PHE A 145 -6.82 6.55 33.75
CA PHE A 145 -6.69 6.05 35.12
C PHE A 145 -6.78 4.52 35.09
N GLN A 146 -5.64 3.85 34.88
CA GLN A 146 -5.56 2.39 34.99
C GLN A 146 -5.02 1.89 36.33
N ASP A 147 -4.55 2.75 37.23
CA ASP A 147 -3.92 2.33 38.50
C ASP A 147 -4.58 2.94 39.75
N ALA A 148 -5.88 2.71 39.96
CA ALA A 148 -6.54 3.10 41.22
C ALA A 148 -7.45 2.00 41.82
N VAL A 149 -7.17 0.73 41.54
CA VAL A 149 -7.77 -0.39 42.29
C VAL A 149 -6.67 -1.38 42.68
N SER A 150 -5.95 -1.02 43.74
CA SER A 150 -5.21 -1.97 44.59
C SER A 150 -5.08 -1.34 45.97
N MET A 151 -6.17 -1.41 46.74
CA MET A 151 -6.16 -1.42 48.20
C MET A 151 -7.08 -2.54 48.67
#